data_AF-A0A151TNR6-F1
#
_entry.id   AF-A0A151TNR6-F1
#
_cell.length_a   1.000
_cell.length_b   1.000
_cell.length_c   1.000
_cell.angle_alpha   90.00
_cell.angle_beta   90.00
_cell.angle_gamma   90.00
#
_symmetry.space_group_name_H-M   'P 1'
#
loop_
_entity.id
_entity.type
_entity.pdbx_description
1 polymer ?
#
loop_
_entity_poly.entity_id
_entity_poly.type
_entity_poly.pdbx_seq_one_letter_code
_entity_poly.pdbx_strand_id
1 'polypeptide(L)'
;MTEDIDLDPRLGEEERNEPTEDLIPFQLGRAPEQVTHLGSQLSETDSNKVKRAVRDNKDLFAWTASDMPGIDPKFLCHRLAVCRDARPIAQKKRKMGDEKRKVTNVEVQKLLQAEFIREVTYTTWLANVVLVKKANGKWRMCTDYTDLNKACPKDAYPLPYIDRLVDGASGHSVFNFLDAYSGYNQIKMHLADEEKTAFITESVNFCYKVMPFGLKNAGATYQRLMDKVFRGQIGRNIEIYVDDMVVKSNSLADHIADLAEIFGELRKHNMRLNPEKCTFGSKGANL
;
A
#
# COMPACT_ATOMS: atom_id res chain seq x y z
N MET A 1 -26.70 -3.70 2.24
CA MET A 1 -25.83 -2.68 1.65
C MET A 1 -24.61 -2.56 2.53
N THR A 2 -23.58 -3.35 2.24
CA THR A 2 -22.24 -3.12 2.77
C THR A 2 -21.65 -1.99 1.96
N GLU A 3 -21.57 -0.79 2.53
CA GLU A 3 -20.73 0.27 1.98
C GLU A 3 -19.29 -0.26 1.96
N ASP A 4 -18.62 -0.18 0.81
CA ASP A 4 -17.23 -0.60 0.67
C ASP A 4 -16.36 0.18 1.66
N ILE A 5 -15.72 -0.55 2.58
CA ILE A 5 -14.84 0.00 3.61
C ILE A 5 -13.48 0.21 2.97
N ASP A 6 -13.39 1.28 2.19
CA ASP A 6 -12.15 1.72 1.59
C ASP A 6 -11.26 2.34 2.68
N LEU A 7 -10.16 1.66 2.93
CA LEU A 7 -9.18 1.92 3.98
C LEU A 7 -7.84 2.38 3.45
N ASP A 8 -7.68 2.53 2.13
CA ASP A 8 -6.39 2.99 1.59
C ASP A 8 -6.27 4.51 1.76
N PRO A 9 -5.45 5.00 2.69
CA PRO A 9 -5.32 6.43 2.91
C PRO A 9 -4.61 7.13 1.74
N ARG A 10 -4.10 6.39 0.73
CA ARG A 10 -3.35 6.92 -0.43
C ARG A 10 -4.20 7.20 -1.69
N LEU A 11 -5.53 7.28 -1.60
CA LEU A 11 -6.40 7.66 -2.74
C LEU A 11 -6.27 9.14 -3.20
N GLY A 12 -5.07 9.58 -3.59
CA GLY A 12 -4.84 10.91 -4.14
C GLY A 12 -3.36 11.15 -4.33
N GLU A 13 -2.91 11.02 -5.58
CA GLU A 13 -1.66 11.48 -6.20
C GLU A 13 -0.52 11.80 -5.23
N GLU A 14 0.23 10.76 -4.86
CA GLU A 14 1.68 10.87 -4.88
C GLU A 14 2.05 10.70 -6.37
N GLU A 15 2.84 11.60 -6.97
CA GLU A 15 3.22 11.59 -8.40
C GLU A 15 3.66 10.17 -8.80
N ARG A 16 2.74 9.44 -9.42
CA ARG A 16 2.94 8.05 -9.80
C ARG A 16 3.40 8.03 -11.24
N ASN A 17 4.20 7.03 -11.60
CA ASN A 17 4.47 6.75 -13.00
C ASN A 17 3.16 6.31 -13.65
N GLU A 18 2.51 7.23 -14.35
CA GLU A 18 1.26 6.96 -15.05
C GLU A 18 1.53 6.50 -16.49
N PRO A 19 0.69 5.60 -17.02
CA PRO A 19 0.70 5.26 -18.43
C PRO A 19 0.55 6.52 -19.28
N THR A 20 1.32 6.62 -20.37
CA THR A 20 1.22 7.74 -21.33
C THR A 20 0.00 7.61 -22.25
N GLU A 21 -0.80 6.56 -22.07
CA GLU A 21 -1.95 6.23 -22.91
C GLU A 21 -3.25 6.18 -22.09
N ASP A 22 -4.39 6.29 -22.79
CA ASP A 22 -5.71 6.13 -22.18
C ASP A 22 -5.89 4.72 -21.62
N LEU A 23 -6.70 4.61 -20.57
CA LEU A 23 -6.99 3.35 -19.88
C LEU A 23 -8.42 2.90 -20.11
N ILE A 24 -8.57 1.62 -20.42
CA ILE A 24 -9.86 0.97 -20.63
C ILE A 24 -10.18 0.12 -19.40
N PRO A 25 -11.24 0.44 -18.64
CA PRO A 25 -11.65 -0.39 -17.52
C PRO A 25 -12.19 -1.73 -18.03
N PHE A 26 -11.91 -2.81 -17.30
CA PHE A 26 -12.59 -4.08 -17.49
C PHE A 26 -12.95 -4.73 -16.16
N GLN A 27 -14.09 -5.43 -16.17
CA GLN A 27 -14.60 -6.07 -14.97
C GLN A 27 -13.72 -7.26 -14.56
N LEU A 28 -13.33 -7.25 -13.29
CA LEU A 28 -12.52 -8.28 -12.64
C LEU A 28 -13.30 -8.99 -11.52
N GLY A 29 -14.07 -8.23 -10.73
CA GLY A 29 -14.92 -8.77 -9.67
C GLY A 29 -16.33 -9.10 -10.14
N ARG A 30 -17.22 -9.35 -9.18
CA ARG A 30 -18.63 -9.71 -9.46
C ARG A 30 -19.51 -8.49 -9.65
N ALA A 31 -19.23 -7.43 -8.90
CA ALA A 31 -20.02 -6.22 -8.96
C ALA A 31 -19.54 -5.31 -10.12
N PRO A 32 -20.42 -4.45 -10.69
CA PRO A 32 -20.06 -3.59 -11.82
C PRO A 32 -18.88 -2.64 -11.55
N GLU A 33 -18.75 -2.17 -10.31
CA GLU A 33 -17.69 -1.27 -9.83
C GLU A 33 -16.34 -1.98 -9.64
N GLN A 34 -16.34 -3.32 -9.60
CA GLN A 34 -15.13 -4.11 -9.35
C GLN A 34 -14.31 -4.29 -10.64
N VAL A 35 -13.67 -3.22 -11.07
CA VAL A 35 -12.88 -3.12 -12.30
C VAL A 35 -11.38 -2.99 -12.03
N THR A 36 -10.59 -3.26 -13.06
CA THR A 36 -9.19 -2.85 -13.17
C THR A 36 -8.92 -2.30 -14.57
N HIS A 37 -7.73 -1.78 -14.84
CA HIS A 37 -7.45 -1.00 -16.04
C HIS A 37 -6.53 -1.74 -17.01
N LEU A 38 -6.79 -1.56 -18.30
CA LEU A 38 -5.96 -2.05 -19.40
C LEU A 38 -5.46 -0.87 -20.25
N GLY A 39 -4.24 -0.97 -20.76
CA GLY A 39 -3.73 -0.08 -21.80
C GLY A 39 -4.61 -0.08 -23.05
N SER A 40 -4.92 1.10 -23.58
CA SER A 40 -5.79 1.26 -24.76
C SER A 40 -5.15 0.83 -26.09
N GLN A 41 -3.80 0.80 -26.18
CA GLN A 41 -3.11 0.52 -27.45
C GLN A 41 -2.81 -0.97 -27.70
N LEU A 42 -3.33 -1.88 -26.87
CA LEU A 42 -3.25 -3.32 -27.12
C LEU A 42 -4.17 -3.73 -28.28
N SER A 43 -3.71 -4.68 -29.10
CA SER A 43 -4.58 -5.35 -30.06
C SER A 43 -5.69 -6.12 -29.32
N GLU A 44 -6.82 -6.39 -29.96
CA GLU A 44 -7.90 -7.16 -29.34
C GLU A 44 -7.44 -8.54 -28.87
N THR A 45 -6.62 -9.21 -29.67
CA THR A 45 -6.04 -10.52 -29.34
C THR A 45 -5.17 -10.45 -28.09
N ASP A 46 -4.36 -9.40 -27.98
CA ASP A 46 -3.41 -9.22 -26.88
C ASP A 46 -4.11 -8.76 -25.60
N SER A 47 -5.08 -7.86 -25.73
CA SER A 47 -6.01 -7.46 -24.67
C SER A 47 -6.67 -8.69 -24.04
N ASN A 48 -7.15 -9.64 -24.86
CA ASN A 48 -7.79 -10.85 -24.37
C ASN A 48 -6.83 -11.78 -23.62
N LYS A 49 -5.57 -11.88 -24.04
CA LYS A 49 -4.53 -12.65 -23.31
C LYS A 49 -4.24 -12.04 -21.94
N VAL A 50 -4.03 -10.72 -21.87
CA VAL A 50 -3.78 -10.01 -20.61
C VAL A 50 -4.99 -10.11 -19.67
N LYS A 51 -6.20 -9.83 -20.17
CA LYS A 51 -7.44 -9.98 -19.40
C LYS A 51 -7.60 -11.38 -18.83
N ARG A 52 -7.27 -12.42 -19.61
CA ARG A 52 -7.32 -13.80 -19.14
C ARG A 52 -6.33 -14.03 -18.00
N ALA A 53 -5.06 -13.64 -18.16
CA ALA A 53 -4.05 -13.79 -17.11
C ALA A 53 -4.46 -13.09 -15.80
N VAL A 54 -5.00 -11.87 -15.88
CA VAL A 54 -5.48 -11.13 -14.71
C VAL A 54 -6.70 -11.80 -14.07
N ARG A 55 -7.69 -12.24 -14.87
CA ARG A 55 -8.89 -12.92 -14.37
C ARG A 55 -8.60 -14.27 -13.72
N ASP A 56 -7.65 -15.02 -14.28
CA ASP A 56 -7.19 -16.31 -13.73
C ASP A 56 -6.48 -16.13 -12.37
N ASN A 57 -6.08 -14.90 -12.02
CA ASN A 57 -5.41 -14.53 -10.77
C ASN A 57 -6.19 -13.50 -9.94
N LYS A 58 -7.53 -13.43 -10.11
CA LYS A 58 -8.38 -12.46 -9.40
C LYS A 58 -8.34 -12.57 -7.86
N ASP A 59 -7.87 -13.70 -7.32
CA ASP A 59 -7.67 -13.92 -5.87
C ASP A 59 -6.57 -13.04 -5.27
N LEU A 60 -5.71 -12.45 -6.12
CA LEU A 60 -4.63 -11.55 -5.70
C LEU A 60 -5.07 -10.10 -5.51
N PHE A 61 -6.34 -9.77 -5.78
CA PHE A 61 -6.86 -8.41 -5.68
C PHE A 61 -7.78 -8.29 -4.48
N ALA A 62 -7.60 -7.22 -3.70
CA ALA A 62 -8.46 -6.88 -2.59
C ALA A 62 -9.46 -5.81 -3.01
N TRP A 63 -10.73 -5.99 -2.65
CA TRP A 63 -11.78 -4.98 -2.83
C TRP A 63 -12.01 -4.24 -1.51
N THR A 64 -11.91 -4.97 -0.40
CA THR A 64 -12.02 -4.47 0.96
C THR A 64 -10.82 -4.90 1.80
N ALA A 65 -10.63 -4.26 2.96
CA ALA A 65 -9.56 -4.69 3.85
C ALA A 65 -9.72 -6.12 4.40
N SER A 66 -10.94 -6.66 4.43
CA SER A 66 -11.19 -8.06 4.81
C SER A 66 -10.60 -9.07 3.82
N ASP A 67 -10.31 -8.65 2.59
CA ASP A 67 -9.66 -9.49 1.57
C ASP A 67 -8.14 -9.59 1.78
N MET A 68 -7.57 -8.84 2.72
CA MET A 68 -6.14 -8.82 3.03
C MET A 68 -5.78 -9.81 4.14
N PRO A 69 -5.19 -10.98 3.80
CA PRO A 69 -4.66 -11.90 4.82
C PRO A 69 -3.46 -11.31 5.58
N GLY A 70 -2.74 -10.35 4.97
CA GLY A 70 -1.52 -9.75 5.49
C GLY A 70 -0.29 -10.63 5.30
N ILE A 71 0.88 -10.01 5.35
CA ILE A 71 2.18 -10.67 5.28
C ILE A 71 2.38 -11.51 6.55
N ASP A 72 2.93 -12.73 6.40
CA ASP A 72 3.31 -13.56 7.54
C ASP A 72 4.30 -12.81 8.45
N PRO A 73 3.95 -12.55 9.73
CA PRO A 73 4.84 -11.87 10.67
C PRO A 73 6.20 -12.56 10.88
N LYS A 74 6.29 -13.88 10.63
CA LYS A 74 7.57 -14.61 10.67
C LYS A 74 8.47 -14.28 9.48
N PHE A 75 7.88 -13.96 8.34
CA PHE A 75 8.61 -13.50 7.16
C PHE A 75 9.09 -12.07 7.35
N LEU A 76 8.18 -11.18 7.74
CA LEU A 76 8.47 -9.77 8.02
C LEU A 76 7.35 -9.12 8.85
N CYS A 77 7.74 -8.37 9.88
CA CYS A 77 6.86 -7.47 10.63
C CYS A 77 7.59 -6.16 10.91
N HIS A 78 6.85 -5.06 11.09
CA HIS A 78 7.43 -3.76 11.44
C HIS A 78 7.84 -3.71 12.91
N ARG A 79 8.99 -3.09 13.19
CA ARG A 79 9.50 -2.83 14.55
C ARG A 79 9.90 -1.37 14.65
N LEU A 80 9.56 -0.74 15.76
CA LEU A 80 9.88 0.67 15.99
C LEU A 80 11.35 0.85 16.42
N ALA A 81 11.90 -0.16 17.10
CA ALA A 81 13.25 -0.10 17.68
C ALA A 81 13.47 1.13 18.58
N VAL A 82 12.44 1.52 19.36
CA VAL A 82 12.50 2.66 20.29
C VAL A 82 13.74 2.56 21.19
N CYS A 83 14.54 3.63 21.24
CA CYS A 83 15.73 3.69 22.08
C CYS A 83 15.37 3.40 23.55
N ARG A 84 16.17 2.56 24.22
CA ARG A 84 15.88 2.11 25.60
C ARG A 84 15.74 3.27 26.59
N ASP A 85 16.52 4.33 26.41
CA ASP A 85 16.53 5.50 27.28
C ASP A 85 15.49 6.57 26.87
N ALA A 86 14.74 6.35 25.80
CA ALA A 86 13.72 7.29 25.35
C ALA A 86 12.56 7.32 26.34
N ARG A 87 12.26 8.52 26.84
CA ARG A 87 11.08 8.74 27.68
C ARG A 87 9.82 8.75 26.81
N PRO A 88 8.77 8.00 27.18
CA PRO A 88 7.52 8.01 26.43
C PRO A 88 6.84 9.38 26.54
N ILE A 89 6.23 9.81 25.44
CA ILE A 89 5.52 11.09 25.35
C ILE A 89 4.04 10.82 25.07
N ALA A 90 3.20 11.30 25.98
CA ALA A 90 1.76 11.39 25.77
C ALA A 90 1.39 12.83 25.37
N GLN A 91 1.02 13.02 24.12
CA GLN A 91 0.65 14.35 23.61
C GLN A 91 -0.66 14.83 24.26
N LYS A 92 -0.75 16.13 24.50
CA LYS A 92 -2.01 16.75 24.94
C LYS A 92 -3.04 16.66 23.80
N LYS A 93 -4.27 16.22 24.13
CA LYS A 93 -5.39 16.17 23.18
C LYS A 93 -5.62 17.55 22.56
N ARG A 94 -5.56 17.61 21.23
CA ARG A 94 -5.85 18.82 20.46
C ARG A 94 -7.37 18.98 20.30
N LYS A 95 -7.86 20.23 20.32
CA LYS A 95 -9.25 20.53 19.99
C LYS A 95 -9.47 20.30 18.49
N MET A 96 -10.52 19.59 18.15
CA MET A 96 -10.90 19.27 16.77
C MET A 96 -12.31 19.81 16.51
N GLY A 97 -12.52 20.47 15.38
CA GLY A 97 -13.85 20.92 14.98
C GLY A 97 -14.76 19.74 14.62
N ASP A 98 -16.07 19.96 14.69
CA ASP A 98 -17.09 18.91 14.54
C ASP A 98 -17.01 18.14 13.22
N GLU A 99 -16.72 18.83 12.12
CA GLU A 99 -16.54 18.20 10.80
C GLU A 99 -15.40 17.17 10.82
N LYS A 100 -14.22 17.60 11.26
CA LYS A 100 -13.03 16.76 11.36
C LYS A 100 -13.23 15.59 12.34
N ARG A 101 -13.98 15.83 13.41
CA ARG A 101 -14.35 14.78 14.36
C ARG A 101 -15.18 13.69 13.70
N LYS A 102 -16.23 14.05 12.95
CA LYS A 102 -17.09 13.08 12.26
C LYS A 102 -16.28 12.22 11.29
N VAL A 103 -15.39 12.86 10.52
CA VAL A 103 -14.47 12.16 9.61
C VAL A 103 -13.56 11.18 10.35
N THR A 104 -12.97 11.62 11.47
CA THR A 104 -12.11 10.76 12.29
C THR A 104 -12.86 9.55 12.83
N ASN A 105 -14.10 9.74 13.31
CA ASN A 105 -14.90 8.63 13.83
C ASN A 105 -15.24 7.60 12.74
N VAL A 106 -15.62 8.06 11.54
CA VAL A 106 -15.87 7.14 10.40
C VAL A 106 -14.62 6.33 10.09
N GLU A 107 -13.46 6.96 9.99
CA GLU A 107 -12.21 6.27 9.67
C GLU A 107 -11.78 5.28 10.76
N VAL A 108 -11.94 5.66 12.04
CA VAL A 108 -11.69 4.75 13.17
C VAL A 108 -12.62 3.54 13.13
N GLN A 109 -13.90 3.70 12.78
CA GLN A 109 -14.82 2.57 12.64
C GLN A 109 -14.39 1.63 11.52
N LYS A 110 -13.94 2.16 10.38
CA LYS A 110 -13.40 1.35 9.29
C LYS A 110 -12.18 0.55 9.74
N LEU A 111 -11.23 1.20 10.43
CA LEU A 111 -10.02 0.56 10.93
C LEU A 111 -10.34 -0.53 11.98
N LEU A 112 -11.37 -0.33 12.80
CA LEU A 112 -11.86 -1.34 13.74
C LEU A 112 -12.48 -2.53 13.01
N GLN A 113 -13.31 -2.27 11.99
CA GLN A 113 -13.98 -3.32 11.22
C GLN A 113 -13.00 -4.18 10.42
N ALA A 114 -11.91 -3.60 9.92
CA ALA A 114 -10.81 -4.32 9.31
C ALA A 114 -9.84 -4.96 10.31
N GLU A 115 -10.12 -4.81 11.61
CA GLU A 115 -9.24 -5.30 12.67
C GLU A 115 -7.81 -4.77 12.55
N PHE A 116 -7.61 -3.53 12.09
CA PHE A 116 -6.29 -2.91 11.97
C PHE A 116 -5.85 -2.18 13.22
N ILE A 117 -6.81 -1.77 14.03
CA ILE A 117 -6.60 -1.16 15.34
C ILE A 117 -7.31 -1.96 16.42
N ARG A 118 -6.88 -1.77 17.66
CA ARG A 118 -7.55 -2.29 18.86
C ARG A 118 -7.54 -1.23 19.95
N GLU A 119 -8.52 -1.29 20.83
CA GLU A 119 -8.54 -0.46 22.03
C GLU A 119 -7.31 -0.77 22.90
N VAL A 120 -6.78 0.27 23.54
CA VAL A 120 -5.64 0.17 24.45
C VAL A 120 -5.87 1.04 25.68
N THR A 121 -5.54 0.48 26.85
CA THR A 121 -5.59 1.17 28.14
C THR A 121 -4.18 1.35 28.68
N TYR A 122 -3.99 2.34 29.56
CA TYR A 122 -2.71 2.61 30.24
C TYR A 122 -1.50 2.84 29.32
N THR A 123 -1.71 3.29 28.08
CA THR A 123 -0.61 3.58 27.15
C THR A 123 0.25 4.74 27.63
N THR A 124 1.57 4.62 27.44
CA THR A 124 2.55 5.66 27.78
C THR A 124 2.90 6.56 26.59
N TRP A 125 2.84 6.01 25.38
CA TRP A 125 2.97 6.77 24.13
C TRP A 125 1.57 7.15 23.66
N LEU A 126 1.36 8.39 23.26
CA LEU A 126 0.04 8.81 22.81
C LEU A 126 0.14 9.95 21.81
N ALA A 127 -0.27 9.69 20.57
CA ALA A 127 -0.22 10.64 19.46
C ALA A 127 -1.59 11.23 19.13
N ASN A 128 -1.63 12.47 18.65
CA ASN A 128 -2.87 13.06 18.13
C ASN A 128 -3.14 12.57 16.71
N VAL A 129 -4.43 12.45 16.39
CA VAL A 129 -4.90 12.33 15.01
C VAL A 129 -4.85 13.70 14.33
N VAL A 130 -4.41 13.71 13.07
CA VAL A 130 -4.35 14.88 12.21
C VAL A 130 -5.09 14.57 10.92
N LEU A 131 -5.95 15.48 10.48
CA LEU A 131 -6.62 15.36 9.18
C LEU A 131 -5.96 16.28 8.16
N VAL A 132 -5.63 15.69 7.01
CA VAL A 132 -5.04 16.38 5.86
C VAL A 132 -6.02 16.27 4.70
N LYS A 133 -6.25 17.36 3.94
CA LYS A 133 -7.02 17.26 2.70
C LYS A 133 -6.11 16.77 1.59
N LYS A 134 -6.56 15.78 0.83
CA LYS A 134 -5.96 15.37 -0.43
C LYS A 134 -6.26 16.41 -1.52
N ALA A 135 -5.54 16.32 -2.65
CA ALA A 135 -5.79 17.15 -3.83
C ALA A 135 -7.24 17.03 -4.34
N ASN A 136 -7.82 15.83 -4.27
CA ASN A 136 -9.22 15.56 -4.62
C ASN A 136 -10.24 16.06 -3.57
N GLY A 137 -9.81 16.81 -2.56
CA GLY A 137 -10.66 17.39 -1.52
C GLY A 137 -11.08 16.43 -0.42
N LYS A 138 -10.85 15.11 -0.56
CA LYS A 138 -11.17 14.12 0.49
C LYS A 138 -10.23 14.28 1.69
N TRP A 139 -10.75 14.07 2.89
CA TRP A 139 -9.95 14.04 4.11
C TRP A 139 -9.17 12.73 4.24
N ARG A 140 -7.93 12.81 4.71
CA ARG A 140 -7.05 11.69 5.07
C ARG A 140 -6.74 11.76 6.56
N MET A 141 -7.04 10.69 7.28
CA MET A 141 -6.61 10.54 8.67
C MET A 141 -5.12 10.17 8.71
N CYS A 142 -4.35 10.91 9.49
CA CYS A 142 -2.96 10.65 9.81
C CYS A 142 -2.78 10.65 11.33
N THR A 143 -1.70 10.04 11.82
CA THR A 143 -1.33 10.09 13.23
C THR A 143 0.00 10.82 13.37
N ASP A 144 0.05 11.81 14.26
CA ASP A 144 1.23 12.64 14.50
C ASP A 144 2.25 11.90 15.38
N TYR A 145 2.95 10.95 14.77
CA TYR A 145 4.02 10.18 15.42
C TYR A 145 5.32 10.95 15.58
N THR A 146 5.33 12.28 15.52
CA THR A 146 6.56 13.09 15.60
C THR A 146 7.43 12.73 16.81
N ASP A 147 6.83 12.60 18.00
CA ASP A 147 7.57 12.28 19.23
C ASP A 147 8.08 10.83 19.26
N LEU A 148 7.24 9.90 18.82
CA LEU A 148 7.61 8.48 18.70
C LEU A 148 8.76 8.31 17.69
N ASN A 149 8.68 8.99 16.55
CA ASN A 149 9.69 8.95 15.50
C ASN A 149 11.03 9.55 15.94
N LYS A 150 11.04 10.55 16.84
CA LYS A 150 12.28 11.06 17.44
C LYS A 150 12.97 10.00 18.30
N ALA A 151 12.20 9.16 18.99
CA ALA A 151 12.70 8.09 19.83
C ALA A 151 13.16 6.84 19.08
N CYS A 152 12.85 6.73 17.78
CA CYS A 152 13.27 5.62 16.94
C CYS A 152 14.57 5.98 16.19
N PRO A 153 15.61 5.13 16.19
CA PRO A 153 16.76 5.31 15.30
C PRO A 153 16.29 5.22 13.84
N LYS A 154 16.93 5.98 12.95
CA LYS A 154 16.63 5.88 11.52
C LYS A 154 17.19 4.55 11.00
N ASP A 155 16.36 3.75 10.34
CA ASP A 155 16.84 2.61 9.57
C ASP A 155 17.50 3.14 8.29
N ALA A 156 18.80 2.91 8.13
CA ALA A 156 19.59 3.30 6.97
C ALA A 156 19.52 2.23 5.86
N TYR A 157 18.37 1.56 5.72
CA TYR A 157 18.15 0.63 4.62
C TYR A 157 18.24 1.36 3.28
N PRO A 158 18.99 0.84 2.30
CA PRO A 158 19.11 1.49 1.00
C PRO A 158 17.74 1.50 0.31
N LEU A 159 17.32 2.69 -0.12
CA LEU A 159 16.21 2.82 -1.05
C LEU A 159 16.78 2.91 -2.48
N PRO A 160 16.13 2.29 -3.48
CA PRO A 160 16.53 2.43 -4.87
C PRO A 160 16.55 3.90 -5.29
N TYR A 161 17.49 4.26 -6.17
CA TYR A 161 17.49 5.58 -6.80
C TYR A 161 16.38 5.63 -7.85
N ILE A 162 15.62 6.73 -7.89
CA ILE A 162 14.50 6.87 -8.83
C ILE A 162 14.96 6.77 -10.28
N ASP A 163 16.14 7.31 -10.60
CA ASP A 163 16.73 7.26 -11.94
C ASP A 163 16.95 5.82 -12.42
N ARG A 164 17.25 4.89 -11.51
CA ARG A 164 17.39 3.46 -11.87
C ARG A 164 16.07 2.85 -12.32
N LEU A 165 14.94 3.30 -11.79
CA LEU A 165 13.63 2.79 -12.21
C LEU A 165 13.33 3.25 -13.64
N VAL A 166 13.63 4.51 -13.94
CA VAL A 166 13.42 5.11 -15.27
C VAL A 166 14.33 4.46 -16.30
N ASP A 167 15.63 4.37 -16.00
CA ASP A 167 16.61 3.71 -16.88
C ASP A 167 16.27 2.22 -17.07
N GLY A 168 15.86 1.55 -16.00
CA GLY A 168 15.45 0.16 -16.03
C GLY A 168 14.20 -0.05 -16.88
N ALA A 169 13.22 0.84 -16.80
CA ALA A 169 11.98 0.77 -17.59
C ALA A 169 12.21 1.10 -19.08
N SER A 170 13.24 1.88 -19.42
CA SER A 170 13.53 2.25 -20.81
C SER A 170 13.75 1.05 -21.73
N GLY A 171 13.36 1.20 -23.00
CA GLY A 171 13.56 0.19 -24.05
C GLY A 171 12.62 -1.02 -24.02
N HIS A 172 11.72 -1.12 -23.04
CA HIS A 172 10.71 -2.19 -22.99
C HIS A 172 9.43 -1.79 -23.71
N SER A 173 8.67 -2.77 -24.20
CA SER A 173 7.51 -2.51 -25.06
C SER A 173 6.16 -2.62 -24.34
N VAL A 174 6.11 -3.40 -23.25
CA VAL A 174 4.88 -3.66 -22.48
C VAL A 174 5.14 -3.50 -20.99
N PHE A 175 4.21 -2.82 -20.30
CA PHE A 175 4.28 -2.48 -18.89
C PHE A 175 3.02 -2.88 -18.12
N ASN A 176 3.18 -3.22 -16.84
CA ASN A 176 2.09 -3.15 -15.87
C ASN A 176 2.50 -2.19 -14.75
N PHE A 177 1.55 -1.40 -14.27
CA PHE A 177 1.72 -0.57 -13.08
C PHE A 177 0.88 -1.19 -11.98
N LEU A 178 1.53 -1.81 -11.00
CA LEU A 178 0.87 -2.52 -9.91
C LEU A 178 0.90 -1.65 -8.65
N ASP A 179 -0.17 -1.74 -7.85
CA ASP A 179 -0.27 -1.10 -6.54
C ASP A 179 -0.74 -2.13 -5.53
N ALA A 180 -0.14 -2.15 -4.34
CA ALA A 180 -0.59 -2.99 -3.26
C ALA A 180 -1.78 -2.34 -2.54
N TYR A 181 -2.87 -3.06 -2.29
CA TYR A 181 -4.02 -2.51 -1.56
C TYR A 181 -3.62 -2.17 -0.13
N SER A 182 -3.74 -0.90 0.28
CA SER A 182 -3.30 -0.43 1.61
C SER A 182 -1.93 -1.01 2.03
N GLY A 183 -0.92 -0.91 1.15
CA GLY A 183 0.33 -1.68 1.23
C GLY A 183 0.95 -1.76 2.64
N TYR A 184 1.08 -0.63 3.34
CA TYR A 184 1.65 -0.61 4.69
C TYR A 184 0.84 -1.44 5.69
N ASN A 185 -0.49 -1.38 5.60
CA ASN A 185 -1.39 -2.12 6.48
C ASN A 185 -1.38 -3.64 6.24
N GLN A 186 -0.77 -4.13 5.15
CA GLN A 186 -0.52 -5.56 4.97
C GLN A 186 0.62 -6.08 5.85
N ILE A 187 1.49 -5.20 6.35
CA ILE A 187 2.61 -5.56 7.23
C ILE A 187 2.16 -5.44 8.69
N LYS A 188 2.24 -6.52 9.47
CA LYS A 188 1.88 -6.44 10.90
C LYS A 188 2.92 -5.65 11.70
N MET A 189 2.45 -4.96 12.74
CA MET A 189 3.33 -4.48 13.81
C MET A 189 3.87 -5.68 14.60
N HIS A 190 5.08 -5.56 15.11
CA HIS A 190 5.54 -6.49 16.13
C HIS A 190 4.73 -6.28 17.42
N LEU A 191 4.28 -7.36 18.06
CA LEU A 191 3.38 -7.32 19.23
C LEU A 191 3.86 -6.36 20.33
N ALA A 192 5.16 -6.37 20.63
CA ALA A 192 5.74 -5.52 21.67
C ALA A 192 5.73 -4.01 21.33
N ASP A 193 5.49 -3.65 20.07
CA ASP A 193 5.53 -2.28 19.56
C ASP A 193 4.15 -1.71 19.20
N GLU A 194 3.10 -2.54 19.12
CA GLU A 194 1.73 -2.10 18.81
C GLU A 194 1.29 -0.92 19.69
N GLU A 195 1.32 -1.07 21.01
CA GLU A 195 0.80 -0.06 21.94
C GLU A 195 1.57 1.25 21.90
N LYS A 196 2.81 1.24 21.41
CA LYS A 196 3.58 2.48 21.23
C LYS A 196 3.03 3.33 20.10
N THR A 197 2.24 2.75 19.19
CA THR A 197 1.51 3.44 18.13
C THR A 197 0.14 3.98 18.60
N ALA A 198 -0.09 4.08 19.91
CA ALA A 198 -1.38 4.52 20.39
C ALA A 198 -1.69 5.98 19.99
N PHE A 199 -2.97 6.22 19.69
CA PHE A 199 -3.47 7.52 19.28
C PHE A 199 -4.77 7.89 19.98
N ILE A 200 -4.97 9.20 20.12
CA ILE A 200 -6.10 9.81 20.82
C ILE A 200 -7.30 9.87 19.89
N THR A 201 -8.45 9.37 20.35
CA THR A 201 -9.75 9.73 19.78
C THR A 201 -10.60 10.47 20.82
N GLU A 202 -11.87 10.73 20.52
CA GLU A 202 -12.73 11.41 21.48
C GLU A 202 -13.04 10.57 22.71
N SER A 203 -13.32 9.29 22.49
CA SER A 203 -13.89 8.40 23.50
C SER A 203 -12.89 7.40 24.04
N VAL A 204 -12.00 6.89 23.18
CA VAL A 204 -11.14 5.74 23.48
C VAL A 204 -9.76 5.93 22.83
N ASN A 205 -8.71 5.38 23.43
CA ASN A 205 -7.40 5.33 22.78
C ASN A 205 -7.27 3.99 22.05
N PHE A 206 -6.76 4.04 20.82
CA PHE A 206 -6.51 2.86 20.02
C PHE A 206 -5.03 2.77 19.68
N CYS A 207 -4.55 1.56 19.39
CA CYS A 207 -3.23 1.34 18.80
C CYS A 207 -3.35 0.47 17.55
N TYR A 208 -2.36 0.55 16.67
CA TYR A 208 -2.36 -0.23 15.43
C TYR A 208 -1.73 -1.61 15.64
N LYS A 209 -2.39 -2.64 15.07
CA LYS A 209 -1.90 -4.01 14.93
C LYS A 209 -1.13 -4.22 13.63
N VAL A 210 -1.35 -3.34 12.65
CA VAL A 210 -0.67 -3.30 11.34
C VAL A 210 0.14 -2.03 11.20
N MET A 211 1.15 -1.98 10.35
CA MET A 211 2.05 -0.84 10.22
C MET A 211 1.28 0.39 9.71
N PRO A 212 1.09 1.45 10.52
CA PRO A 212 0.40 2.65 10.07
C PRO A 212 1.31 3.56 9.25
N PHE A 213 0.68 4.43 8.45
CA PHE A 213 1.36 5.56 7.83
C PHE A 213 1.93 6.52 8.90
N GLY A 214 3.02 7.22 8.55
CA GLY A 214 3.64 8.25 9.38
C GLY A 214 4.74 7.75 10.33
N LEU A 215 5.04 6.45 10.37
CA LEU A 215 6.19 5.92 11.10
C LEU A 215 7.51 6.15 10.33
N LYS A 216 8.56 6.56 11.06
CA LYS A 216 9.87 6.94 10.50
C LYS A 216 10.50 5.93 9.54
N ASN A 217 10.29 4.64 9.83
CA ASN A 217 10.94 3.51 9.16
C ASN A 217 9.94 2.65 8.37
N ALA A 218 8.72 3.15 8.12
CA ALA A 218 7.72 2.40 7.34
C ALA A 218 8.21 2.11 5.92
N GLY A 219 8.70 3.12 5.20
CA GLY A 219 9.25 2.94 3.84
C GLY A 219 10.44 1.99 3.77
N ALA A 220 11.36 2.05 4.74
CA ALA A 220 12.48 1.10 4.82
C ALA A 220 12.02 -0.35 5.06
N THR A 221 11.00 -0.53 5.90
CA THR A 221 10.40 -1.84 6.15
C THR A 221 9.70 -2.37 4.90
N TYR A 222 8.98 -1.50 4.19
CA TYR A 222 8.27 -1.85 2.97
C TYR A 222 9.22 -2.20 1.82
N GLN A 223 10.25 -1.39 1.57
CA GLN A 223 11.26 -1.71 0.57
C GLN A 223 11.96 -3.04 0.88
N ARG A 224 12.32 -3.28 2.14
CA ARG A 224 12.93 -4.55 2.58
C ARG A 224 11.99 -5.74 2.35
N LEU A 225 10.67 -5.56 2.47
CA LEU A 225 9.70 -6.57 2.09
C LEU A 225 9.79 -6.85 0.58
N MET A 226 9.71 -5.80 -0.25
CA MET A 226 9.75 -5.93 -1.71
C MET A 226 11.03 -6.61 -2.20
N ASP A 227 12.18 -6.22 -1.67
CA ASP A 227 13.46 -6.84 -2.01
C ASP A 227 13.53 -8.33 -1.64
N LYS A 228 12.83 -8.74 -0.59
CA LYS A 228 12.75 -10.15 -0.19
C LYS A 228 11.78 -10.94 -1.07
N VAL A 229 10.60 -10.38 -1.35
CA VAL A 229 9.55 -11.02 -2.17
C VAL A 229 10.04 -11.18 -3.62
N PHE A 230 10.64 -10.14 -4.18
CA PHE A 230 11.00 -10.08 -5.60
C PHE A 230 12.51 -10.17 -5.85
N ARG A 231 13.27 -10.80 -4.93
CA ARG A 231 14.75 -10.86 -4.99
C ARG A 231 15.32 -11.31 -6.35
N GLY A 232 14.67 -12.26 -7.02
CA GLY A 232 15.10 -12.79 -8.33
C GLY A 232 14.44 -12.11 -9.54
N GLN A 233 13.66 -11.05 -9.30
CA GLN A 233 12.80 -10.41 -10.30
C GLN A 233 13.12 -8.91 -10.44
N ILE A 234 13.48 -8.24 -9.35
CA ILE A 234 13.86 -6.82 -9.37
C ILE A 234 15.03 -6.59 -10.35
N GLY A 235 14.87 -5.62 -11.25
CA GLY A 235 15.82 -5.30 -12.32
C GLY A 235 15.63 -6.13 -13.60
N ARG A 236 15.11 -7.37 -13.49
CA ARG A 236 14.87 -8.26 -14.63
C ARG A 236 13.55 -7.96 -15.32
N ASN A 237 12.44 -8.14 -14.61
CA ASN A 237 11.09 -8.02 -15.16
C ASN A 237 10.17 -7.13 -14.30
N ILE A 238 10.64 -6.67 -13.14
CA ILE A 238 9.95 -5.70 -12.29
C ILE A 238 10.94 -4.68 -11.75
N GLU A 239 10.54 -3.42 -11.70
CA GLU A 239 11.19 -2.35 -10.96
C GLU A 239 10.30 -1.96 -9.79
N ILE A 240 10.90 -1.75 -8.61
CA ILE A 240 10.13 -1.46 -7.40
C ILE A 240 10.79 -0.33 -6.61
N TYR A 241 10.00 0.70 -6.28
CA TYR A 241 10.36 1.72 -5.34
C TYR A 241 9.25 1.93 -4.34
N VAL A 242 9.49 1.47 -3.11
CA VAL A 242 8.50 1.43 -2.05
C VAL A 242 7.20 0.83 -2.59
N ASP A 243 6.14 1.64 -2.77
CA ASP A 243 4.81 1.19 -3.18
C ASP A 243 4.65 1.09 -4.71
N ASP A 244 5.55 1.70 -5.49
CA ASP A 244 5.47 1.73 -6.95
C ASP A 244 6.12 0.50 -7.57
N MET A 245 5.30 -0.36 -8.16
CA MET A 245 5.73 -1.59 -8.84
C MET A 245 5.47 -1.48 -10.35
N VAL A 246 6.53 -1.54 -11.14
CA VAL A 246 6.48 -1.46 -12.60
C VAL A 246 6.98 -2.77 -13.20
N VAL A 247 6.09 -3.56 -13.76
CA VAL A 247 6.44 -4.75 -14.55
C VAL A 247 6.80 -4.30 -15.95
N LYS A 248 7.85 -4.86 -16.53
CA LYS A 248 8.37 -4.48 -17.85
C LYS A 248 8.84 -5.70 -18.63
N SER A 249 8.50 -5.76 -19.91
CA SER A 249 8.92 -6.87 -20.80
C SER A 249 9.10 -6.40 -22.25
N ASN A 250 9.92 -7.13 -23.01
CA ASN A 250 10.25 -6.78 -24.40
C ASN A 250 9.20 -7.26 -25.42
N SER A 251 8.39 -8.25 -25.06
CA SER A 251 7.30 -8.75 -25.88
C SER A 251 6.11 -9.11 -24.99
N LEU A 252 4.91 -9.19 -25.58
CA LEU A 252 3.73 -9.61 -24.83
C LEU A 252 3.81 -11.07 -24.36
N ALA A 253 4.43 -11.95 -25.15
CA ALA A 253 4.58 -13.34 -24.77
C ALA A 253 5.41 -13.48 -23.49
N ASP A 254 6.54 -12.78 -23.43
CA ASP A 254 7.38 -12.70 -22.24
C ASP A 254 6.62 -12.03 -21.10
N HIS A 255 5.86 -10.98 -21.39
CA HIS A 255 5.09 -10.24 -20.40
C HIS A 255 4.06 -11.08 -19.66
N ILE A 256 3.38 -11.99 -20.36
CA ILE A 256 2.44 -12.92 -19.72
C ILE A 256 3.18 -13.92 -18.82
N ALA A 257 4.36 -14.38 -19.22
CA ALA A 257 5.19 -15.28 -18.42
C ALA A 257 5.73 -14.56 -17.16
N ASP A 258 6.27 -13.36 -17.33
CA ASP A 258 6.74 -12.50 -16.24
C ASP A 258 5.60 -12.20 -15.24
N LEU A 259 4.42 -11.84 -15.74
CA LEU A 259 3.26 -11.58 -14.89
C LEU A 259 2.85 -12.83 -14.09
N ALA A 260 2.97 -14.02 -14.67
CA ALA A 260 2.70 -15.27 -13.95
C ALA A 260 3.71 -15.52 -12.82
N GLU A 261 5.00 -15.24 -13.05
CA GLU A 261 6.04 -15.33 -12.01
C GLU A 261 5.78 -14.35 -10.86
N ILE A 262 5.43 -13.10 -11.18
CA ILE A 262 5.13 -12.03 -10.23
C ILE A 262 3.89 -12.37 -9.40
N PHE A 263 2.82 -12.84 -10.04
CA PHE A 263 1.61 -13.31 -9.37
C PHE A 263 1.90 -14.54 -8.48
N GLY A 264 2.83 -15.40 -8.86
CA GLY A 264 3.33 -16.48 -8.02
C GLY A 264 3.92 -16.00 -6.71
N GLU A 265 4.80 -14.99 -6.74
CA GLU A 265 5.39 -14.42 -5.53
C GLU A 265 4.38 -13.66 -4.67
N LEU A 266 3.49 -12.87 -5.27
CA LEU A 266 2.40 -12.22 -4.53
C LEU A 266 1.53 -13.23 -3.79
N ARG A 267 1.16 -14.34 -4.46
CA ARG A 267 0.38 -15.42 -3.86
C ARG A 267 1.11 -16.06 -2.70
N LYS A 268 2.38 -16.43 -2.91
CA LYS A 268 3.23 -17.08 -1.91
C LYS A 268 3.42 -16.24 -0.65
N HIS A 269 3.45 -14.92 -0.80
CA HIS A 269 3.63 -13.98 0.30
C HIS A 269 2.33 -13.34 0.79
N ASN A 270 1.16 -13.83 0.34
CA ASN A 270 -0.15 -13.35 0.77
C ASN A 270 -0.38 -11.84 0.55
N MET A 271 0.29 -11.29 -0.46
CA MET A 271 0.18 -9.88 -0.79
C MET A 271 -1.03 -9.64 -1.70
N ARG A 272 -1.73 -8.52 -1.51
CA ARG A 272 -2.90 -8.14 -2.30
C ARG A 272 -2.69 -6.84 -3.05
N LEU A 273 -3.13 -6.84 -4.30
CA LEU A 273 -3.10 -5.69 -5.19
C LEU A 273 -4.40 -4.88 -5.08
N ASN A 274 -4.31 -3.58 -5.34
CA ASN A 274 -5.44 -2.70 -5.51
C ASN A 274 -5.87 -2.72 -6.99
N PRO A 275 -7.03 -3.32 -7.33
CA PRO A 275 -7.46 -3.45 -8.72
C PRO A 275 -7.72 -2.09 -9.39
N GLU A 276 -8.27 -1.12 -8.67
CA GLU A 276 -8.56 0.22 -9.20
C GLU A 276 -7.27 0.97 -9.59
N LYS A 277 -6.19 0.75 -8.84
CA LYS A 277 -4.89 1.36 -9.06
C LYS A 277 -3.94 0.53 -9.91
N CYS A 278 -4.34 -0.67 -10.33
CA CYS A 278 -3.52 -1.48 -11.23
C CYS A 278 -3.87 -1.15 -12.69
N THR A 279 -2.82 -1.06 -13.50
CA THR A 279 -2.92 -0.97 -14.96
C THR A 279 -2.15 -2.11 -15.58
N PHE A 280 -2.76 -2.77 -16.58
CA PHE A 280 -2.19 -3.93 -17.24
C PHE A 280 -1.97 -3.71 -18.74
N GLY A 281 -0.82 -4.17 -19.22
CA GLY A 281 -0.47 -4.27 -20.63
C GLY A 281 -0.36 -2.92 -21.32
N SER A 282 0.16 -1.92 -20.61
CA SER A 282 0.39 -0.61 -21.19
C SER A 282 1.56 -0.61 -22.16
N LYS A 283 1.46 0.14 -23.26
CA LYS A 283 2.59 0.28 -24.19
C LYS A 283 3.57 1.34 -23.72
N GLY A 284 4.86 1.07 -23.90
CA GLY A 284 5.91 2.06 -23.66
C GLY A 284 5.72 3.28 -24.54
N ALA A 285 5.90 4.47 -23.97
CA ALA A 285 6.13 5.65 -24.78
C ALA A 285 7.41 5.41 -25.58
N ASN A 286 7.33 5.51 -26.91
CA ASN A 286 8.53 5.70 -27.72
C ASN A 286 9.09 7.08 -27.34
N LEU A 287 9.97 7.15 -26.34
CA LEU A 287 10.78 8.33 -26.04
C LEU A 287 11.92 8.44 -27.05
#